data_AF-A0AAD4X659-F1
#
_entry.id   AF-A0AAD4X659-F1
#
_cell.length_a   1.000
_cell.length_b   1.000
_cell.length_c   1.000
_cell.angle_alpha   90.00
_cell.angle_beta   90.00
_cell.angle_gamma   90.00
#
_symmetry.space_group_name_H-M   'P 1'
#
loop_
_entity.id
_entity.type
_entity.pdbx_description
1 polymer ?
#
loop_
_entity_poly.entity_id
_entity_poly.type
_entity_poly.pdbx_seq_one_letter_code
_entity_poly.pdbx_strand_id
1 'polypeptide(L)'
;MFPQAQPKSYSERKLLKKALKLALDDMKERFSGVLLSAHALKIRNYAPDLAKSIAGLVLSSSDLDFLGECNSLLGLQSQEIDEQNFENHITDKITKVIEMNDRKPQKNKESVPFLFGDDSIHEEGWHEEEEDGGQDDFNILNF
;
A
#
# COMPACT_ATOMS: atom_id res chain seq x y z
N MET A 1 -21.03 38.33 -25.36
CA MET A 1 -19.57 38.43 -25.25
C MET A 1 -19.14 37.44 -24.18
N PHE A 2 -18.68 36.25 -24.57
CA PHE A 2 -18.24 35.22 -23.62
C PHE A 2 -16.76 35.47 -23.28
N PRO A 3 -16.32 35.35 -22.02
CA PRO A 3 -14.92 35.55 -21.68
C PRO A 3 -14.10 34.42 -22.30
N GLN A 4 -13.15 34.77 -23.16
CA GLN A 4 -12.23 33.83 -23.79
C GLN A 4 -11.24 33.34 -22.73
N ALA A 5 -11.21 32.04 -22.44
CA ALA A 5 -10.23 31.44 -21.55
C ALA A 5 -8.83 31.57 -22.20
N GLN A 6 -7.99 32.46 -21.66
CA GLN A 6 -6.61 32.62 -22.11
C GLN A 6 -5.82 31.32 -21.84
N PRO A 7 -5.08 30.78 -22.82
CA PRO A 7 -4.27 29.58 -22.62
C PRO A 7 -3.16 29.88 -21.61
N LYS A 8 -3.23 29.24 -20.44
CA LYS A 8 -2.20 29.33 -19.38
C LYS A 8 -0.81 29.07 -19.95
N SER A 9 0.13 29.94 -19.61
CA SER A 9 1.52 29.86 -20.06
C SER A 9 2.15 28.51 -19.68
N TYR A 10 3.15 28.05 -20.45
CA TYR A 10 3.85 26.77 -20.18
C TYR A 10 4.37 26.70 -18.73
N SER A 11 4.86 27.84 -18.21
CA SER A 11 5.32 28.00 -16.83
C SER A 11 4.20 27.83 -15.80
N GLU A 12 3.01 28.40 -16.03
CA GLU A 12 1.83 28.19 -15.18
C GLU A 12 1.37 26.73 -15.19
N ARG A 13 1.43 26.05 -16.34
CA ARG A 13 1.11 24.61 -16.41
C ARG A 13 2.07 23.77 -15.57
N LYS A 14 3.36 24.08 -15.59
CA LYS A 14 4.38 23.40 -14.76
C LYS A 14 4.15 23.64 -13.26
N LEU A 15 3.84 24.88 -12.87
CA LEU A 15 3.48 25.22 -11.49
C LEU A 15 2.20 24.52 -11.05
N LEU A 16 1.19 24.48 -11.90
CA LEU A 16 -0.07 23.78 -11.64
C LEU A 16 0.15 22.28 -11.45
N LYS A 17 0.92 21.63 -12.34
CA LYS A 17 1.29 20.21 -12.20
C LYS A 17 2.00 19.95 -10.87
N LYS A 18 2.93 20.81 -10.45
CA LYS A 18 3.61 20.69 -9.15
C LYS A 18 2.66 20.85 -7.97
N ALA A 19 1.80 21.87 -7.98
CA ALA A 19 0.82 22.08 -6.93
C ALA A 19 -0.16 20.91 -6.81
N LEU A 20 -0.61 20.39 -7.96
CA LEU A 20 -1.52 19.25 -8.02
C LEU A 20 -0.86 17.97 -7.52
N LYS A 21 0.41 17.73 -7.89
CA LYS A 21 1.21 16.62 -7.34
C LYS A 21 1.35 16.73 -5.82
N LEU A 22 1.73 17.89 -5.29
CA LEU A 22 1.86 18.10 -3.85
C LEU A 22 0.53 17.89 -3.11
N ALA A 23 -0.58 18.37 -3.67
CA ALA A 23 -1.91 18.15 -3.08
C ALA A 23 -2.31 16.66 -3.09
N LEU A 24 -2.01 15.93 -4.18
CA LEU A 24 -2.23 14.49 -4.25
C LEU A 24 -1.35 13.71 -3.27
N ASP A 25 -0.09 14.12 -3.11
CA ASP A 25 0.84 13.48 -2.19
C ASP A 25 0.41 13.72 -0.73
N ASP A 26 0.03 14.95 -0.34
CA ASP A 26 -0.53 15.27 0.99
C ASP A 26 -1.84 14.52 1.26
N MET A 27 -2.72 14.40 0.25
CA MET A 27 -3.93 13.59 0.37
C MET A 27 -3.61 12.11 0.61
N LYS A 28 -2.65 11.53 -0.11
CA LYS A 28 -2.22 10.14 0.10
C LYS A 28 -1.64 9.91 1.49
N GLU A 29 -0.89 10.88 2.01
CA GLU A 29 -0.32 10.81 3.35
C GLU A 29 -1.40 10.85 4.43
N ARG A 30 -2.43 11.69 4.27
CA ARG A 30 -3.54 11.82 5.24
C ARG A 30 -4.53 10.65 5.18
N PHE A 31 -4.85 10.14 4.00
CA PHE A 31 -5.83 9.05 3.78
C PHE A 31 -5.17 7.68 3.69
N SER A 32 -4.17 7.54 4.54
CA SER A 32 -3.15 6.52 4.50
C SER A 32 -3.72 5.09 4.61
N GLY A 33 -4.74 4.87 5.44
CA GLY A 33 -5.45 3.58 5.56
C GLY A 33 -6.63 3.40 4.60
N VAL A 34 -6.97 4.43 3.82
CA VAL A 34 -8.16 4.45 2.93
C VAL A 34 -7.75 4.22 1.46
N LEU A 35 -6.59 4.73 1.04
CA LEU A 35 -6.10 4.65 -0.33
C LEU A 35 -5.12 3.49 -0.54
N LEU A 36 -5.56 2.28 -0.18
CA LEU A 36 -4.79 1.06 -0.47
C LEU A 36 -4.92 0.68 -1.95
N SER A 37 -3.84 0.17 -2.53
CA SER A 37 -3.92 -0.48 -3.84
C SER A 37 -4.90 -1.66 -3.81
N ALA A 38 -5.46 -2.01 -4.96
CA ALA A 38 -6.34 -3.18 -5.07
C ALA A 38 -5.64 -4.48 -4.60
N HIS A 39 -4.33 -4.58 -4.84
CA HIS A 39 -3.52 -5.70 -4.38
C HIS A 39 -3.39 -5.74 -2.85
N ALA A 40 -3.05 -4.61 -2.22
CA ALA A 40 -2.98 -4.51 -0.77
C ALA A 40 -4.34 -4.78 -0.10
N LEU A 41 -5.43 -4.29 -0.69
CA LEU A 41 -6.79 -4.59 -0.23
C LEU A 41 -7.09 -6.09 -0.29
N LYS A 42 -6.74 -6.75 -1.40
CA LYS A 42 -6.93 -8.20 -1.57
C LYS A 42 -6.18 -8.99 -0.51
N ILE A 43 -4.91 -8.66 -0.24
CA ILE A 43 -4.12 -9.33 0.80
C ILE A 43 -4.68 -9.05 2.20
N ARG A 44 -5.05 -7.79 2.48
CA ARG A 44 -5.63 -7.38 3.77
C ARG A 44 -6.90 -8.15 4.11
N ASN A 45 -7.73 -8.48 3.12
CA ASN A 45 -8.96 -9.25 3.35
C ASN A 45 -8.72 -10.66 3.91
N TYR A 46 -7.52 -11.23 3.72
CA TYR A 46 -7.14 -12.53 4.30
C TYR A 46 -6.52 -12.40 5.69
N ALA A 47 -6.21 -11.18 6.15
CA ALA A 47 -5.56 -10.98 7.45
C ALA A 47 -6.35 -11.55 8.64
N PRO A 48 -7.70 -11.45 8.70
CA PRO A 48 -8.47 -12.03 9.80
C PRO A 48 -8.38 -13.56 9.87
N ASP A 49 -8.51 -14.24 8.73
CA ASP A 49 -8.44 -15.71 8.69
C ASP A 49 -7.04 -16.23 9.05
N LEU A 50 -6.01 -15.52 8.59
CA LEU A 50 -4.63 -15.82 8.96
C LEU A 50 -4.38 -15.57 10.44
N ALA A 51 -4.88 -14.46 10.98
CA ALA A 51 -4.77 -14.13 12.40
C ALA A 51 -5.42 -15.20 13.28
N LYS A 52 -6.63 -15.65 12.92
CA LYS A 52 -7.32 -16.75 13.58
C LYS A 52 -6.51 -18.05 13.57
N SER A 53 -5.93 -18.40 12.42
CA SER A 53 -5.10 -19.60 12.30
C SER A 53 -3.85 -19.52 13.18
N ILE A 54 -3.18 -18.37 13.21
CA ILE A 54 -1.99 -18.14 14.06
C ILE A 54 -2.38 -18.16 15.54
N ALA A 55 -3.48 -17.48 15.91
CA ALA A 55 -3.99 -17.46 17.27
C ALA A 55 -4.28 -18.87 17.78
N GLY A 56 -5.02 -19.67 17.01
CA GLY A 56 -5.30 -21.06 17.35
C GLY A 56 -4.03 -21.90 17.51
N LEU A 57 -3.04 -21.73 16.64
CA LEU A 57 -1.75 -22.42 16.77
C LEU A 57 -1.02 -22.02 18.05
N VAL A 58 -0.93 -20.72 18.34
CA VAL A 58 -0.22 -20.23 19.54
C VAL A 58 -0.92 -20.70 20.81
N LEU A 59 -2.25 -20.51 20.89
CA LEU A 59 -3.06 -20.85 22.07
C LEU A 59 -3.20 -22.37 22.27
N SER A 60 -2.92 -23.18 21.25
CA SER A 60 -2.85 -24.65 21.40
C SER A 60 -1.59 -25.13 22.15
N SER A 61 -0.60 -24.26 22.34
CA SER A 61 0.65 -24.60 23.02
C SER A 61 0.44 -24.71 24.53
N SER A 62 1.06 -25.71 25.16
CA SER A 62 1.16 -25.84 26.62
C SER A 62 2.41 -25.18 27.20
N ASP A 63 3.28 -24.62 26.36
CA ASP A 63 4.51 -23.94 26.75
C ASP A 63 4.22 -22.50 27.19
N LEU A 64 4.33 -22.26 28.51
CA LEU A 64 4.04 -20.96 29.11
C LEU A 64 5.09 -19.90 28.76
N ASP A 65 6.34 -20.28 28.53
CA ASP A 65 7.40 -19.34 28.15
C ASP A 65 7.13 -18.85 26.72
N PHE A 66 6.79 -19.77 25.81
CA PHE A 66 6.37 -19.44 24.45
C PHE A 66 5.13 -18.54 24.41
N LEU A 67 4.10 -18.84 25.21
CA LEU A 67 2.90 -17.99 25.30
C LEU A 67 3.24 -16.60 25.84
N GLY A 68 4.14 -16.51 26.83
CA GLY A 68 4.65 -15.26 27.39
C GLY A 68 5.39 -14.41 26.36
N GLU A 69 6.26 -15.04 25.56
CA GLU A 69 6.96 -14.38 24.45
C GLU A 69 5.99 -13.87 23.38
N CYS A 70 4.98 -14.67 23.01
CA CYS A 70 3.96 -14.28 22.05
C CYS A 70 3.13 -13.09 22.55
N ASN A 71 2.70 -13.11 23.81
CA ASN A 71 2.01 -11.97 24.43
C ASN A 71 2.88 -10.71 24.42
N SER A 72 4.15 -10.85 24.80
CA SER A 72 5.11 -9.74 24.80
C SER A 72 5.32 -9.18 23.39
N LEU A 73 5.45 -10.05 22.39
CA LEU A 73 5.57 -9.67 20.98
C LEU A 73 4.33 -8.92 20.49
N LEU A 74 3.13 -9.36 20.88
CA LEU A 74 1.86 -8.71 20.53
C LEU A 74 1.57 -7.44 21.35
N GLY A 75 2.32 -7.21 22.42
CA GLY A 75 2.12 -6.09 23.35
C GLY A 75 0.90 -6.28 24.27
N LEU A 76 0.47 -7.52 24.45
CA LEU A 76 -0.65 -7.87 25.33
C LEU A 76 -0.17 -7.89 26.78
N GLN A 77 -0.94 -7.26 27.68
CA GLN A 77 -0.73 -7.41 29.12
C GLN A 77 -1.26 -8.78 29.54
N SER A 78 -0.57 -9.45 30.45
CA SER A 78 -0.80 -10.86 30.84
C SER A 78 -2.20 -11.19 31.39
N GLN A 79 -3.07 -10.19 31.56
CA GLN A 79 -4.39 -10.33 32.15
C GLN A 79 -5.55 -10.33 31.11
N GLU A 80 -5.27 -10.05 29.83
CA GLU A 80 -6.28 -9.96 28.75
C GLU A 80 -6.10 -11.03 27.66
N ILE A 81 -5.87 -12.28 28.06
CA ILE A 81 -5.83 -13.40 27.10
C ILE A 81 -7.27 -13.86 26.83
N ASP A 82 -7.99 -13.07 26.03
CA ASP A 82 -9.16 -13.53 25.28
C ASP A 82 -8.70 -13.89 23.86
N GLU A 83 -9.12 -15.05 23.36
CA GLU A 83 -8.78 -15.52 22.00
C GLU A 83 -9.13 -14.46 20.97
N GLN A 84 -10.28 -13.79 21.13
CA GLN A 84 -10.71 -12.73 20.23
C GLN A 84 -9.78 -11.50 20.29
N ASN A 85 -9.32 -11.11 21.47
CA ASN A 85 -8.35 -10.01 21.61
C ASN A 85 -7.01 -10.37 20.98
N PHE A 86 -6.56 -11.61 21.15
CA PHE A 86 -5.33 -12.12 20.54
C PHE A 86 -5.40 -12.09 19.01
N GLU A 87 -6.50 -12.57 18.43
CA GLU A 87 -6.78 -12.50 16.99
C GLU A 87 -6.79 -11.05 16.47
N ASN A 88 -7.45 -10.14 17.19
CA ASN A 88 -7.54 -8.74 16.80
C ASN A 88 -6.15 -8.08 16.76
N HIS A 89 -5.32 -8.32 17.79
CA HIS A 89 -3.95 -7.78 17.83
C HIS A 89 -3.08 -8.30 16.68
N ILE A 90 -3.20 -9.58 16.30
CA ILE A 90 -2.49 -10.13 15.14
C ILE A 90 -3.02 -9.49 13.85
N THR A 91 -4.34 -9.38 13.69
CA THR A 91 -4.98 -8.76 12.53
C THR A 91 -4.51 -7.33 12.32
N ASP A 92 -4.45 -6.54 13.40
CA ASP A 92 -4.01 -5.15 13.38
C ASP A 92 -2.54 -5.04 12.98
N LYS A 93 -1.67 -5.91 13.52
CA LYS A 93 -0.25 -5.95 13.14
C LYS A 93 -0.06 -6.27 11.66
N ILE A 94 -0.74 -7.29 11.15
CA ILE A 94 -0.67 -7.68 9.73
C ILE A 94 -1.18 -6.54 8.86
N THR A 95 -2.33 -5.97 9.19
CA THR A 95 -2.93 -4.85 8.46
C THR A 95 -1.97 -3.67 8.38
N LYS A 96 -1.39 -3.26 9.51
CA LYS A 96 -0.43 -2.16 9.57
C LYS A 96 0.79 -2.39 8.68
N VAL A 97 1.32 -3.62 8.65
CA VAL A 97 2.46 -3.97 7.79
C VAL A 97 2.08 -3.89 6.30
N ILE A 98 0.89 -4.34 5.92
CA ILE A 98 0.39 -4.24 4.54
C ILE A 98 0.28 -2.77 4.13
N GLU A 99 -0.36 -1.94 4.96
CA GLU A 99 -0.52 -0.50 4.70
C GLU A 99 0.84 0.22 4.54
N MET A 100 1.82 -0.12 5.39
CA MET A 100 3.17 0.46 5.31
C MET A 100 3.93 0.01 4.06
N ASN A 101 3.72 -1.23 3.61
CA ASN A 101 4.44 -1.78 2.45
C ASN A 101 3.81 -1.35 1.11
N ASP A 102 2.50 -1.11 1.06
CA ASP A 102 1.82 -0.60 -0.14
C ASP A 102 2.32 0.79 -0.55
N ARG A 103 2.74 1.60 0.43
CA ARG A 103 3.22 2.98 0.20
C ARG A 103 4.70 3.10 -0.12
N LYS A 104 5.50 2.05 0.11
CA LYS A 104 6.93 2.11 -0.22
C LYS A 104 7.07 2.13 -1.75
N PRO A 105 7.69 3.17 -2.34
CA PRO A 105 7.98 3.16 -3.76
C PRO A 105 8.80 1.90 -4.07
N GLN A 106 8.36 1.10 -5.04
CA GLN A 106 8.97 -0.20 -5.38
C GLN A 106 10.47 -0.13 -5.72
N LYS A 107 11.04 1.07 -5.85
CA LYS A 107 12.44 1.35 -6.19
C LYS A 107 13.48 0.77 -5.22
N ASN A 108 13.09 0.38 -4.00
CA ASN A 108 14.01 -0.22 -3.00
C ASN A 108 13.64 -1.66 -2.62
N LYS A 109 12.87 -2.38 -3.44
CA LYS A 109 12.74 -3.83 -3.26
C LYS A 109 13.98 -4.49 -3.87
N GLU A 110 15.10 -4.48 -3.13
CA GLU A 110 16.06 -5.58 -3.28
C GLU A 110 15.24 -6.86 -3.14
N SER A 111 15.30 -7.72 -4.16
CA SER A 111 14.48 -8.93 -4.23
C SER A 111 14.77 -9.78 -3.01
N VAL A 112 13.92 -9.71 -2.00
CA VAL A 112 13.98 -10.63 -0.86
C VAL A 112 13.67 -11.99 -1.47
N PRO A 113 14.59 -12.97 -1.41
CA PRO A 113 14.34 -14.29 -1.97
C PRO A 113 13.10 -14.84 -1.27
N PHE A 114 12.05 -15.11 -2.05
CA PHE A 114 10.80 -15.65 -1.53
C PHE A 114 11.10 -16.96 -0.80
N LEU A 115 10.55 -17.12 0.40
CA LEU A 115 10.77 -18.29 1.26
C LEU A 115 10.24 -19.59 0.63
N PHE A 116 9.33 -19.46 -0.34
CA PHE A 116 8.84 -20.54 -1.19
C PHE A 116 9.01 -20.06 -2.64
N GLY A 117 9.69 -20.85 -3.47
CA GLY A 117 9.93 -20.49 -4.88
C GLY A 117 8.62 -20.31 -5.61
N ASP A 118 8.42 -19.14 -6.21
CA ASP A 118 7.24 -18.85 -7.03
C ASP A 118 7.61 -18.99 -8.51
N ASP A 119 7.04 -20.01 -9.16
CA ASP A 119 7.05 -20.19 -10.62
C ASP A 119 5.98 -19.30 -11.27
N SER A 120 6.08 -17.97 -11.09
CA SER A 120 5.17 -17.04 -11.76
C SER A 120 5.88 -16.06 -12.68
N ILE A 121 5.29 -15.95 -13.87
CA ILE A 121 5.81 -15.36 -15.10
C ILE A 121 6.12 -13.87 -14.88
N HIS A 122 7.31 -13.46 -15.31
CA HIS A 122 7.75 -12.07 -15.32
C HIS A 122 6.80 -11.25 -16.20
N GLU A 123 6.05 -10.31 -15.64
CA GLU A 123 5.50 -9.23 -16.46
C GLU A 123 6.63 -8.25 -16.77
N GLU A 124 6.92 -8.16 -18.06
CA GLU A 124 7.95 -7.34 -18.67
C GLU A 124 7.72 -5.84 -18.43
N GLY A 125 8.84 -5.12 -18.34
CA GLY A 125 8.93 -3.77 -17.84
C GLY A 125 8.16 -2.71 -18.63
N TRP A 126 7.49 -1.83 -17.89
CA TRP A 126 7.09 -0.53 -18.40
C TRP A 126 8.28 0.44 -18.26
N HIS A 127 9.15 0.43 -19.26
CA HIS A 127 10.03 1.56 -19.55
C HIS A 127 9.19 2.63 -20.28
N GLU A 128 8.74 3.66 -19.55
CA GLU A 128 8.37 4.92 -20.20
C GLU A 128 9.68 5.62 -20.58
N GLU A 129 10.13 5.40 -21.82
CA GLU A 129 11.08 6.28 -22.48
C GLU A 129 10.41 7.65 -22.66
N GLU A 130 10.88 8.66 -21.92
CA GLU A 130 10.54 10.05 -22.25
C GLU A 130 11.26 10.41 -23.56
N GLU A 131 10.56 10.23 -24.69
CA GLU A 131 11.00 10.71 -25.99
C GLU A 131 10.78 12.23 -26.06
N ASP A 132 11.89 12.96 -25.93
CA ASP A 132 12.01 14.37 -26.28
C ASP A 132 12.03 14.50 -27.82
N GLY A 133 10.97 15.03 -28.40
CA GLY A 133 10.98 15.35 -29.84
C GLY A 133 9.66 15.82 -30.43
N GLY A 134 9.57 17.12 -30.75
CA GLY A 134 8.94 17.54 -32.02
C GLY A 134 7.48 17.99 -31.99
N GLN A 135 7.33 19.32 -31.94
CA GLN A 135 6.31 20.16 -32.56
C GLN A 135 5.36 19.58 -33.65
N ASP A 136 4.09 19.94 -33.48
CA ASP A 136 3.14 20.44 -34.50
C ASP A 136 1.92 19.59 -34.95
N ASP A 137 0.77 20.26 -34.79
CA ASP A 137 -0.46 20.28 -35.59
C ASP A 137 -1.66 19.33 -35.36
N PHE A 138 -2.67 19.94 -34.71
CA PHE A 138 -4.11 19.95 -35.00
C PHE A 138 -4.80 18.71 -35.61
N ASN A 139 -5.76 18.14 -34.87
CA ASN A 139 -7.21 18.30 -35.17
C ASN A 139 -8.05 17.60 -34.08
N ILE A 140 -8.76 18.38 -33.26
CA ILE A 140 -9.84 17.85 -32.42
C ILE A 140 -11.10 17.81 -33.28
N LEU A 141 -11.57 16.59 -33.56
CA LEU A 141 -12.86 16.31 -34.17
C LEU A 141 -13.99 16.90 -33.32
N ASN A 142 -14.79 17.77 -33.95
CA ASN A 142 -16.08 18.22 -33.45
C ASN A 142 -17.06 17.04 -33.34
N PHE A 143 -17.72 16.91 -32.19
CA PHE A 143 -19.11 16.46 -32.06
C PHE A 143 -19.81 17.31 -31.01
#